data_AF-A0A966VRX1-F1
#
_entry.id   AF-A0A966VRX1-F1
#
_cell.length_a   1.000
_cell.length_b   1.000
_cell.length_c   1.000
_cell.angle_alpha   90.00
_cell.angle_beta   90.00
_cell.angle_gamma   90.00
#
_symmetry.space_group_name_H-M   'P 1'
#
loop_
_entity.id
_entity.type
_entity.pdbx_description
1 polymer ?
#
loop_
_entity_poly.entity_id
_entity_poly.type
_entity_poly.pdbx_seq_one_letter_code
_entity_poly.pdbx_strand_id
1 'polypeptide(L)' 'MARKPAVTHGFVVVDKPAGMTSHDVVGRLRRRFNERRVGHSGTLDPDATGVLLVAIGNATRLLQFFGNLPKTYTG' A
#
# COMPACT_ATOMS: atom_id res chain seq x y z
N MET A 1 7.08 3.76 -24.82
CA MET A 1 7.41 5.06 -24.18
C MET A 1 8.12 4.79 -22.87
N ALA A 2 9.28 5.41 -22.64
CA ALA A 2 9.99 5.30 -21.37
C ALA A 2 9.14 5.89 -20.24
N ARG A 3 9.08 5.19 -19.11
CA ARG A 3 8.29 5.60 -17.95
C ARG A 3 8.94 6.83 -17.31
N LYS A 4 8.19 7.92 -17.16
CA LYS A 4 8.66 9.10 -16.41
C LYS A 4 8.99 8.68 -14.96
N PRO A 5 10.13 9.09 -14.39
CA PRO A 5 10.45 8.76 -13.00
C PRO A 5 9.34 9.26 -12.06
N ALA A 6 9.04 8.47 -11.04
CA ALA A 6 8.10 8.88 -9.99
C ALA A 6 8.65 10.13 -9.31
N VAL A 7 7.86 11.21 -9.24
CA VAL A 7 8.25 12.43 -8.49
C VAL A 7 7.96 12.31 -6.99
N THR A 8 7.11 11.35 -6.61
CA THR A 8 6.69 11.12 -5.23
C THR A 8 7.22 9.77 -4.75
N HIS A 9 7.85 9.76 -3.58
CA HIS A 9 8.31 8.56 -2.90
C HIS A 9 7.95 8.66 -1.42
N GLY A 10 7.40 7.58 -0.85
CA GLY A 10 7.06 7.58 0.57
C GLY A 10 6.10 6.47 0.95
N PHE A 11 5.58 6.56 2.16
CA PHE A 11 4.58 5.65 2.70
C PHE A 11 3.25 6.38 2.94
N VAL A 12 2.17 5.65 2.77
CA VAL A 12 0.81 6.05 3.13
C VAL A 12 0.30 5.00 4.10
N VAL A 13 -0.05 5.42 5.30
CA VAL A 13 -0.75 4.58 6.28
C VAL A 13 -2.23 4.74 6.01
N VAL A 14 -2.86 3.69 5.48
CA VAL A 14 -4.28 3.68 5.16
C VAL A 14 -5.02 2.95 6.27
N ASP A 15 -6.05 3.57 6.81
CA ASP A 15 -7.10 2.83 7.51
C ASP A 15 -8.03 2.22 6.45
N LYS A 16 -7.83 0.93 6.14
CA LYS A 16 -8.55 0.25 5.07
C LYS A 16 -10.01 0.05 5.50
N PRO A 17 -11.00 0.50 4.73
CA PRO A 17 -12.40 0.20 5.02
C PRO A 17 -12.73 -1.27 4.72
N ALA A 18 -13.80 -1.76 5.34
CA ALA A 18 -14.42 -3.02 4.96
C ALA A 18 -15.03 -2.94 3.55
N GLY A 19 -15.19 -4.09 2.89
CA GLY A 19 -15.68 -4.18 1.52
C GLY A 19 -14.69 -3.74 0.44
N MET A 20 -13.41 -3.51 0.80
CA MET A 20 -12.35 -3.13 -0.13
C MET A 20 -11.17 -4.09 -0.02
N THR A 21 -10.70 -4.63 -1.15
CA THR A 21 -9.47 -5.44 -1.12
C THR A 21 -8.24 -4.54 -0.88
N SER A 22 -7.16 -5.12 -0.36
CA SER A 22 -5.88 -4.40 -0.27
C SER A 22 -5.38 -3.93 -1.64
N HIS A 23 -5.75 -4.64 -2.72
CA HIS A 23 -5.41 -4.26 -4.09
C HIS A 23 -6.20 -3.06 -4.60
N ASP A 24 -7.47 -2.92 -4.22
CA ASP A 24 -8.29 -1.76 -4.58
C ASP A 24 -7.72 -0.47 -3.98
N VAL A 25 -7.24 -0.52 -2.72
CA VAL A 25 -6.52 0.60 -2.09
C VAL A 25 -5.29 0.98 -2.92
N VAL A 26 -4.47 0.01 -3.32
CA VAL A 26 -3.32 0.24 -4.20
C VAL A 26 -3.78 0.89 -5.52
N GLY A 27 -4.84 0.39 -6.14
CA GLY A 27 -5.41 0.93 -7.37
C GLY A 27 -5.83 2.40 -7.24
N ARG A 28 -6.47 2.77 -6.12
CA ARG A 28 -6.84 4.15 -5.82
C ARG A 28 -5.61 5.04 -5.63
N LEU A 29 -4.60 4.58 -4.89
CA LEU A 29 -3.38 5.35 -4.65
C LEU A 29 -2.55 5.53 -5.93
N ARG A 30 -2.50 4.53 -6.81
CA ARG A 30 -1.87 4.66 -8.14
C ARG A 30 -2.46 5.82 -8.93
N ARG A 31 -3.79 5.94 -8.95
CA ARG A 31 -4.50 7.06 -9.61
C ARG A 31 -4.23 8.39 -8.89
N ARG A 32 -4.32 8.40 -7.56
CA ARG A 32 -4.16 9.62 -6.74
C ARG A 32 -2.78 10.25 -6.84
N PHE A 33 -1.73 9.44 -6.95
CA PHE A 33 -0.34 9.89 -7.05
C PHE A 33 0.21 9.88 -8.48
N ASN A 34 -0.59 9.47 -9.46
CA ASN A 34 -0.15 9.25 -10.84
C ASN A 34 1.13 8.39 -10.93
N GLU A 35 1.18 7.32 -10.14
CA GLU A 35 2.36 6.48 -9.97
C GLU A 35 1.99 5.00 -10.07
N ARG A 36 2.73 4.21 -10.86
CA ARG A 36 2.44 2.78 -11.05
C ARG A 36 3.13 1.88 -10.03
N ARG A 37 4.28 2.30 -9.50
CA ARG A 37 5.08 1.58 -8.49
C ARG A 37 4.48 1.86 -7.14
N VAL A 38 3.48 1.07 -6.80
CA VAL A 38 2.75 1.12 -5.53
C VAL A 38 2.54 -0.31 -5.07
N GLY A 39 2.72 -0.57 -3.77
CA GLY A 39 2.52 -1.88 -3.14
C GLY A 39 2.31 -1.76 -1.63
N HIS A 40 1.83 -2.81 -0.98
CA HIS A 40 1.54 -2.85 0.46
C HIS A 40 2.44 -3.85 1.21
N SER A 41 2.58 -3.71 2.54
CA SER A 41 3.44 -4.57 3.37
C SER A 41 2.79 -5.85 3.86
N GLY A 42 1.48 -6.02 3.65
CA GLY A 42 0.71 -7.21 4.01
C GLY A 42 -0.71 -7.10 3.46
N THR A 43 -1.39 -8.22 3.32
CA THR A 43 -2.76 -8.26 2.82
C THR A 43 -3.73 -8.26 4.00
N LEU A 44 -4.72 -7.38 3.96
CA LEU A 44 -5.93 -7.46 4.76
C LEU A 44 -7.06 -8.02 3.89
N ASP A 45 -7.87 -8.91 4.47
CA ASP A 45 -9.08 -9.45 3.85
C ASP A 45 -10.05 -8.33 3.47
N PRO A 46 -10.95 -8.55 2.49
CA PRO A 46 -11.90 -7.53 2.04
C PRO A 46 -12.72 -6.95 3.20
N ASP A 47 -13.15 -7.79 4.14
CA ASP A 47 -14.02 -7.41 5.25
C ASP A 47 -13.25 -6.89 6.48
N ALA A 48 -11.93 -7.13 6.56
CA ALA A 48 -11.10 -6.62 7.64
C ALA A 48 -10.89 -5.10 7.50
N THR A 49 -10.91 -4.36 8.61
CA THR A 49 -10.53 -2.94 8.64
C THR A 49 -9.15 -2.73 9.26
N GLY A 50 -8.64 -1.50 9.22
CA GLY A 50 -7.44 -1.10 9.96
C GLY A 50 -6.21 -0.88 9.10
N VAL A 51 -5.05 -0.94 9.74
CA VAL A 51 -3.79 -0.42 9.18
C VAL A 51 -3.29 -1.24 7.98
N LEU A 52 -3.32 -0.62 6.79
CA LEU A 52 -2.66 -1.09 5.57
C LEU A 52 -1.54 -0.10 5.20
N LEU A 53 -0.28 -0.50 5.45
CA LEU A 53 0.89 0.29 5.05
C LEU A 53 1.15 0.12 3.56
N VAL A 54 1.08 1.23 2.80
CA VAL A 54 1.30 1.28 1.36
C VAL A 54 2.54 2.12 1.05
N ALA A 55 3.40 1.65 0.15
CA ALA A 55 4.56 2.39 -0.32
C ALA A 55 4.36 2.90 -1.76
N ILE A 56 4.87 4.11 -2.03
CA ILE A 56 4.82 4.80 -3.33
C ILE A 56 6.25 4.97 -3.88
N GLY A 57 6.43 4.71 -5.17
CA GLY A 57 7.69 4.93 -5.87
C GLY A 57 8.83 4.08 -5.29
N ASN A 58 10.01 4.67 -5.12
CA ASN A 58 11.19 3.95 -4.66
C ASN A 58 11.05 3.36 -3.24
N ALA A 59 10.12 3.87 -2.43
CA ALA A 59 9.83 3.34 -1.10
C ALA A 59 9.34 1.88 -1.14
N THR A 60 8.79 1.39 -2.28
CA THR A 60 8.34 0.00 -2.37
C THR A 60 9.46 -1.01 -2.18
N ARG A 61 10.73 -0.63 -2.38
CA ARG A 61 11.89 -1.50 -2.11
C ARG A 61 11.99 -1.86 -0.63
N LEU A 62 11.53 -0.98 0.24
CA LEU A 62 11.63 -1.14 1.69
C LEU A 62 10.54 -2.07 2.25
N LEU A 63 9.48 -2.38 1.49
CA LEU A 63 8.38 -3.26 1.93
C LEU A 63 8.85 -4.65 2.39
N GLN A 64 9.97 -5.14 1.84
CA GLN A 64 10.61 -6.40 2.24
C GLN A 64 10.94 -6.46 3.74
N PHE A 65 11.22 -5.31 4.36
CA PHE A 65 11.54 -5.22 5.79
C PHE A 65 10.30 -5.19 6.69
N PHE A 66 9.11 -4.93 6.13
CA PHE A 66 7.87 -4.80 6.91
C PHE A 66 7.07 -6.11 6.97
N GLY A 67 7.31 -7.06 6.06
CA GLY A 67 6.55 -8.30 5.98
C GLY A 67 6.56 -9.10 7.29
N ASN A 68 7.73 -9.18 7.93
CA ASN A 68 7.96 -9.99 9.14
C ASN A 68 7.86 -9.20 10.44
N LEU A 69 7.52 -7.91 10.39
CA LEU A 69 7.29 -7.13 11.61
C LEU A 69 6.03 -7.64 12.33
N PRO A 70 6.03 -7.60 13.68
CA PRO A 70 4.88 -7.99 14.47
C PRO A 70 3.66 -7.15 14.10
N LYS A 71 2.49 -7.80 14.08
CA LYS A 71 1.19 -7.19 13.79
C LYS A 71 0.21 -7.64 14.86
N THR A 72 -0.70 -6.75 15.23
CA THR A 72 -1.75 -7.03 16.20
C THR A 72 -3.09 -6.92 15.49
N TYR A 73 -3.96 -7.89 15.77
CA TYR A 73 -5.31 -7.97 15.22
C TYR A 73 -6.29 -8.15 16.38
N THR A 74 -7.49 -7.63 16.21
CA THR A 74 -8.61 -7.80 17.13
C THR A 74 -9.83 -8.21 16.31
N GLY A 75 -10.67 -9.10 16.84
CA GLY A 75 -11.88 -9.60 16.20
C GLY A 75 -12.94 -9.96 17.23
#